data_AF-A0A2V5JZH7-F1
#
_entry.id   AF-A0A2V5JZH7-F1
#
_cell.length_a   1.000
_cell.length_b   1.000
_cell.length_c   1.000
_cell.angle_alpha   90.00
_cell.angle_beta   90.00
_cell.angle_gamma   90.00
#
_symmetry.space_group_name_H-M   'P 1'
#
loop_
_entity.id
_entity.type
_entity.pdbx_description
1 polymer ?
#
loop_
_entity_poly.entity_id
_entity_poly.type
_entity_poly.pdbx_seq_one_letter_code
_entity_poly.pdbx_strand_id
1 'polypeptide(L)'
;MKSHFQPGDLIISGMPHIFEHYAGIPGDYYIDTILTKKITYNERFTEPRFMDKFRGYPTIRSLKELREVTSRGRRTWLIFVPYGGFLELNSPEARVYLNEYAKVVFESYRAKVLLIGGESQPANLAAGYNAE
;
A
#
# COMPACT_ATOMS: atom_id res chain seq x y z
N MET A 1 5.96 -13.14 3.85
CA MET A 1 5.76 -11.69 4.03
C MET A 1 6.28 -11.20 5.38
N LYS A 2 5.76 -11.68 6.52
CA LYS A 2 6.22 -11.24 7.86
C LYS A 2 7.74 -11.29 8.07
N SER A 3 8.37 -12.36 7.58
CA SER A 3 9.83 -12.56 7.62
C SER A 3 10.65 -11.53 6.84
N HIS A 4 10.03 -10.71 5.98
CA HIS A 4 10.71 -9.69 5.16
C HIS A 4 10.58 -8.28 5.72
N PHE A 5 9.73 -8.08 6.76
CA PHE A 5 9.57 -6.78 7.39
C PHE A 5 10.78 -6.46 8.25
N GLN A 6 11.23 -5.21 8.16
CA GLN A 6 12.26 -4.66 9.02
C GLN A 6 11.64 -3.64 10.00
N PRO A 7 12.26 -3.43 11.17
CA PRO A 7 11.87 -2.35 12.06
C PRO A 7 11.86 -1.01 11.31
N GLY A 8 10.74 -0.29 11.38
CA GLY A 8 10.58 1.00 10.69
C GLY A 8 9.99 0.92 9.28
N ASP A 9 9.73 -0.29 8.76
CA ASP A 9 8.92 -0.45 7.56
C ASP A 9 7.52 0.13 7.78
N LEU A 10 6.97 0.80 6.77
CA LEU A 10 5.59 1.30 6.76
C LEU A 10 4.70 0.36 5.94
N ILE A 11 3.48 0.13 6.41
CA ILE A 11 2.49 -0.72 5.75
C ILE A 11 1.28 0.12 5.36
N ILE A 12 1.09 0.30 4.06
CA ILE A 12 -0.11 0.86 3.46
C ILE A 12 -0.99 -0.31 3.00
N SER A 13 -2.18 -0.46 3.59
CA SER A 13 -3.12 -1.51 3.20
C SER A 13 -4.28 -0.93 2.42
N GLY A 14 -4.64 -1.58 1.30
CA GLY A 14 -5.85 -1.25 0.55
C GLY A 14 -7.13 -1.74 1.23
N MET A 15 -7.04 -2.72 2.14
CA MET A 15 -8.18 -3.21 2.93
C MET A 15 -7.68 -3.63 4.33
N PRO A 16 -7.51 -2.67 5.27
CA PRO A 16 -6.86 -2.91 6.56
C PRO A 16 -7.46 -4.06 7.38
N HIS A 17 -8.78 -4.08 7.53
CA HIS A 17 -9.51 -5.09 8.30
C HIS A 17 -9.30 -6.52 7.78
N ILE A 18 -9.21 -6.72 6.46
CA ILE A 18 -8.94 -8.04 5.85
C ILE A 18 -7.48 -8.40 6.04
N PHE A 19 -6.58 -7.47 5.71
CA PHE A 19 -5.15 -7.68 5.85
C PHE A 19 -4.79 -8.09 7.28
N GLU A 20 -5.22 -7.34 8.28
CA GLU A 20 -4.95 -7.65 9.68
C GLU A 20 -5.52 -9.00 10.12
N HIS A 21 -6.71 -9.35 9.66
CA HIS A 21 -7.34 -10.62 10.03
C HIS A 21 -6.49 -11.82 9.59
N TYR A 22 -5.94 -11.79 8.37
CA TYR A 22 -5.16 -12.90 7.82
C TYR A 22 -3.67 -12.80 8.11
N ALA A 23 -3.11 -11.59 8.09
CA ALA A 23 -1.71 -11.36 8.34
C ALA A 23 -1.43 -11.34 9.85
N GLY A 24 -2.38 -11.00 10.72
CA GLY A 24 -2.12 -10.90 12.17
C GLY A 24 -1.05 -9.88 12.52
N ILE A 25 -0.95 -8.79 11.76
CA ILE A 25 -0.13 -7.60 12.01
C ILE A 25 -0.93 -6.36 11.59
N PRO A 26 -0.75 -5.21 12.27
CA PRO A 26 -1.41 -3.96 11.92
C PRO A 26 -0.85 -3.36 10.63
N GLY A 27 -1.66 -2.53 9.96
CA GLY A 27 -1.18 -1.56 8.99
C GLY A 27 -0.89 -0.21 9.66
N ASP A 28 -0.19 0.67 8.96
CA ASP A 28 0.06 2.04 9.40
C ASP A 28 -0.88 3.05 8.72
N TYR A 29 -1.24 2.78 7.46
CA TYR A 29 -2.07 3.65 6.64
C TYR A 29 -3.09 2.87 5.83
N TYR A 30 -4.20 3.54 5.53
CA TYR A 30 -5.18 3.13 4.53
C TYR A 30 -5.00 4.00 3.27
N ILE A 31 -5.28 3.47 2.08
CA ILE A 31 -5.22 4.24 0.83
C ILE A 31 -6.55 4.20 0.05
N ASP A 32 -7.05 5.37 -0.31
CA ASP A 32 -8.24 5.59 -1.14
C ASP A 32 -8.08 6.89 -1.94
N THR A 33 -7.30 6.81 -3.02
CA THR A 33 -6.92 7.99 -3.83
C THR A 33 -8.03 8.51 -4.74
N ILE A 34 -9.12 7.75 -4.89
CA ILE A 34 -10.30 8.16 -5.68
C ILE A 34 -11.54 8.38 -4.81
N LEU A 35 -11.38 8.33 -3.47
CA LEU A 35 -12.42 8.61 -2.48
C LEU A 35 -13.71 7.79 -2.68
N THR A 36 -13.58 6.55 -3.13
CA THR A 36 -14.74 5.69 -3.41
C THR A 36 -15.28 5.00 -2.16
N LYS A 37 -14.53 5.02 -1.06
CA LYS A 37 -14.93 4.41 0.20
C LYS A 37 -15.28 5.46 1.23
N LYS A 38 -16.13 5.06 2.17
CA LYS A 38 -16.51 5.90 3.30
C LYS A 38 -15.29 6.08 4.23
N ILE A 39 -14.82 7.31 4.31
CA ILE A 39 -13.79 7.78 5.23
C ILE A 39 -14.42 8.76 6.23
N THR A 40 -13.89 8.80 7.44
CA THR A 40 -14.40 9.68 8.51
C THR A 40 -13.36 10.74 8.81
N TYR A 41 -13.76 12.00 8.87
CA TYR A 41 -12.90 13.06 9.39
C TYR A 41 -13.03 13.15 10.91
N ASN A 42 -11.91 13.12 11.63
CA ASN A 42 -11.91 13.26 13.08
C ASN A 42 -11.07 14.47 13.51
N GLU A 43 -11.76 15.53 13.91
CA GLU A 43 -11.18 16.79 14.38
C GLU A 43 -10.72 16.74 15.84
N ARG A 44 -11.07 15.70 16.60
CA ARG A 44 -10.76 15.59 18.03
C ARG A 44 -9.36 15.03 18.31
N PHE A 45 -8.64 14.59 17.29
CA PHE A 45 -7.23 14.21 17.43
C PHE A 45 -6.33 15.44 17.52
N THR A 46 -5.17 15.29 18.17
CA THR A 46 -4.11 16.31 18.22
C THR A 46 -3.75 16.84 16.83
N GLU A 47 -3.81 15.97 15.81
CA GLU A 47 -3.78 16.36 14.40
C GLU A 47 -5.06 15.84 13.74
N PRO A 48 -5.97 16.74 13.32
CA PRO A 48 -7.15 16.36 12.57
C PRO A 48 -6.79 15.63 11.28
N ARG A 49 -7.43 14.48 11.02
CA ARG A 49 -7.13 13.66 9.86
C ARG A 49 -8.35 12.85 9.40
N PHE A 50 -8.31 12.44 8.13
CA PHE A 50 -9.25 11.45 7.60
C PHE A 50 -8.79 10.05 7.98
N MET A 51 -9.76 9.20 8.31
CA MET A 51 -9.51 7.86 8.79
C MET A 51 -10.40 6.83 8.10
N ASP A 52 -9.88 5.62 7.98
CA ASP A 52 -10.69 4.48 7.57
C ASP A 52 -11.76 4.19 8.64
N LYS A 53 -12.94 3.75 8.20
CA LYS A 53 -14.11 3.53 9.08
C LYS A 53 -14.04 2.29 9.97
N PHE A 54 -13.15 1.35 9.66
CA PHE A 54 -13.08 0.03 10.30
C PHE A 54 -12.02 -0.05 11.40
N ARG A 55 -10.83 0.49 11.14
CA ARG A 55 -9.66 0.43 12.02
C ARG A 55 -9.19 1.81 12.47
N GLY A 56 -9.64 2.87 11.79
CA GLY A 56 -9.24 4.22 12.13
C GLY A 56 -7.83 4.56 11.65
N TYR A 57 -7.28 3.86 10.67
CA TYR A 57 -5.99 4.21 10.11
C TYR A 57 -6.06 5.53 9.34
N PRO A 58 -5.02 6.38 9.42
CA PRO A 58 -4.93 7.58 8.60
C PRO A 58 -5.08 7.23 7.12
N THR A 59 -5.98 7.92 6.42
CA THR A 59 -6.25 7.68 5.01
C THR A 59 -5.38 8.55 4.12
N ILE A 60 -4.68 7.91 3.19
CA ILE A 60 -4.00 8.53 2.05
C ILE A 60 -5.02 8.73 0.93
N ARG A 61 -5.30 9.97 0.58
CA ARG A 61 -6.38 10.41 -0.32
C ARG A 61 -5.89 10.98 -1.64
N SER A 62 -4.58 11.19 -1.79
CA SER A 62 -4.02 11.80 -2.99
C SER A 62 -2.60 11.31 -3.25
N LEU A 63 -2.12 11.52 -4.48
CA LEU A 63 -0.72 11.28 -4.82
C LEU A 63 0.25 12.11 -3.95
N LYS A 64 -0.13 13.34 -3.58
CA LYS A 64 0.70 14.20 -2.71
C LYS A 64 0.91 13.54 -1.36
N GLU A 65 -0.15 13.06 -0.74
CA GLU A 65 -0.09 12.37 0.56
C GLU A 65 0.67 11.03 0.44
N LEU A 66 0.47 10.29 -0.66
CA LEU A 66 1.22 9.06 -0.92
C LEU A 66 2.73 9.35 -0.98
N ARG A 67 3.13 10.38 -1.75
CA ARG A 67 4.53 10.82 -1.85
C ARG A 67 5.07 11.29 -0.52
N GLU A 68 4.28 12.01 0.28
CA GLU A 68 4.73 12.44 1.60
C GLU A 68 5.02 11.25 2.51
N VAL A 69 4.15 10.24 2.53
CA VAL A 69 4.34 9.03 3.34
C VAL A 69 5.57 8.25 2.88
N THR A 70 5.74 8.06 1.57
CA THR A 70 6.84 7.26 1.01
C THR A 70 8.18 8.00 0.98
N SER A 71 8.17 9.34 0.93
CA SER A 71 9.40 10.15 0.88
C SER A 71 10.21 10.18 2.17
N ARG A 72 9.63 9.73 3.30
CA ARG A 72 10.29 9.70 4.63
C ARG A 72 11.46 8.70 4.74
N GLY A 73 11.99 8.23 3.60
CA GLY A 73 13.18 7.38 3.50
C GLY A 73 12.99 5.95 4.03
N ARG A 74 11.75 5.55 4.30
CA ARG A 74 11.43 4.23 4.86
C ARG A 74 10.89 3.30 3.79
N ARG A 75 11.29 2.04 3.87
CA ARG A 75 10.69 0.97 3.07
C ARG A 75 9.19 0.94 3.33
N THR A 76 8.42 1.16 2.27
CA THR A 76 6.96 1.26 2.34
C THR A 76 6.35 0.13 1.54
N TRP A 77 5.58 -0.70 2.21
CA TRP A 77 4.87 -1.83 1.63
C TRP A 77 3.44 -1.42 1.30
N LEU A 78 3.03 -1.60 0.05
CA LEU A 78 1.65 -1.45 -0.35
C LEU A 78 1.04 -2.82 -0.55
N ILE A 79 0.02 -3.14 0.22
CA ILE A 79 -0.58 -4.47 0.30
C ILE A 79 -2.03 -4.41 -0.14
N PHE A 80 -2.33 -5.08 -1.24
CA PHE A 80 -3.67 -5.19 -1.81
C PHE A 80 -4.14 -6.62 -1.69
N VAL A 81 -4.82 -6.93 -0.60
CA VAL A 81 -5.47 -8.23 -0.35
C VAL A 81 -6.89 -7.97 0.15
N PRO A 82 -7.93 -8.27 -0.63
CA PRO A 82 -7.92 -8.82 -2.00
C PRO A 82 -7.35 -7.87 -3.08
N TYR A 83 -6.95 -8.45 -4.22
CA TYR A 83 -6.42 -7.77 -5.40
C TYR A 83 -7.35 -6.65 -5.91
N GLY A 84 -8.66 -6.79 -5.72
CA GLY A 84 -9.65 -5.77 -6.08
C GLY A 84 -9.35 -4.39 -5.49
N GLY A 85 -8.74 -4.31 -4.30
CA GLY A 85 -8.32 -3.03 -3.72
C GLY A 85 -7.26 -2.28 -4.55
N PHE A 86 -6.43 -2.99 -5.33
CA PHE A 86 -5.50 -2.38 -6.28
C PHE A 86 -6.23 -1.80 -7.49
N LEU A 87 -7.24 -2.52 -8.00
CA LEU A 87 -8.09 -2.03 -9.10
C LEU A 87 -8.91 -0.82 -8.67
N GLU A 88 -9.28 -0.70 -7.40
CA GLU A 88 -9.96 0.47 -6.87
C GLU A 88 -9.01 1.67 -6.69
N LEU A 89 -7.69 1.48 -6.71
CA LEU A 89 -6.69 2.55 -6.66
C LEU A 89 -6.52 3.29 -8.00
N ASN A 90 -7.57 3.37 -8.80
CA ASN A 90 -7.54 3.80 -10.21
C ASN A 90 -7.30 5.31 -10.44
N SER A 91 -6.71 6.04 -9.48
CA SER A 91 -6.14 7.37 -9.79
C SER A 91 -5.03 7.18 -10.82
N PRO A 92 -5.13 7.78 -12.02
CA PRO A 92 -4.10 7.66 -13.05
C PRO A 92 -2.72 8.07 -12.52
N GLU A 93 -2.66 9.10 -11.68
CA GLU A 93 -1.45 9.68 -11.12
C GLU A 93 -0.81 8.75 -10.08
N ALA A 94 -1.61 8.16 -9.19
CA ALA A 94 -1.14 7.17 -8.23
C ALA A 94 -0.60 5.92 -8.95
N ARG A 95 -1.26 5.48 -10.03
CA ARG A 95 -0.81 4.33 -10.82
C ARG A 95 0.53 4.59 -11.52
N VAL A 96 0.68 5.75 -12.16
CA VAL A 96 1.96 6.16 -12.79
C VAL A 96 3.07 6.18 -11.74
N TYR A 97 2.83 6.78 -10.59
CA TYR A 97 3.79 6.82 -9.49
C TYR A 97 4.17 5.43 -8.99
N LEU A 98 3.20 4.53 -8.76
CA LEU A 98 3.49 3.18 -8.31
C LEU A 98 4.25 2.37 -9.36
N ASN A 99 3.96 2.56 -10.65
CA ASN A 99 4.70 1.89 -11.72
C ASN A 99 6.17 2.36 -11.82
N GLU A 100 6.44 3.63 -11.50
CA GLU A 100 7.77 4.23 -11.59
C GLU A 100 8.63 3.96 -10.35
N TYR A 101 8.04 4.01 -9.15
CA TYR A 101 8.78 3.99 -7.88
C TYR A 101 8.60 2.73 -7.05
N ALA A 102 7.64 1.85 -7.38
CA ALA A 102 7.37 0.65 -6.61
C ALA A 102 7.78 -0.63 -7.35
N LYS A 103 8.39 -1.56 -6.61
CA LYS A 103 8.72 -2.89 -7.08
C LYS A 103 7.61 -3.87 -6.71
N VAL A 104 7.13 -4.67 -7.66
CA VAL A 104 6.27 -5.82 -7.35
C VAL A 104 7.13 -6.88 -6.66
N VAL A 105 6.81 -7.20 -5.41
CA VAL A 105 7.53 -8.20 -4.60
C VAL A 105 6.72 -9.48 -4.39
N PHE A 106 5.41 -9.41 -4.64
CA PHE A 106 4.53 -10.57 -4.71
C PHE A 106 3.28 -10.23 -5.51
N GLU A 107 2.85 -11.14 -6.37
CA GLU A 107 1.62 -11.02 -7.14
C GLU A 107 0.95 -12.38 -7.31
N SER A 108 -0.36 -12.41 -7.14
CA SER A 108 -1.22 -13.56 -7.39
C SER A 108 -2.60 -13.05 -7.79
N TYR A 109 -3.49 -13.95 -8.21
CA TYR A 109 -4.87 -13.58 -8.53
C TYR A 109 -5.65 -12.95 -7.35
N ARG A 110 -5.21 -13.19 -6.10
CA ARG A 110 -5.85 -12.64 -4.88
C ARG A 110 -5.13 -11.45 -4.28
N ALA A 111 -3.89 -11.18 -4.67
CA ALA A 111 -3.03 -10.28 -3.92
C ALA A 111 -2.00 -9.59 -4.80
N LYS A 112 -1.77 -8.30 -4.55
CA LYS A 112 -0.64 -7.56 -5.10
C LYS A 112 0.11 -6.89 -3.96
N VAL A 113 1.43 -7.03 -3.96
CA VAL A 113 2.30 -6.43 -2.96
C VAL A 113 3.39 -5.65 -3.67
N LEU A 114 3.47 -4.36 -3.35
CA LEU A 114 4.47 -3.46 -3.87
C LEU A 114 5.39 -3.01 -2.73
N LEU A 115 6.63 -2.70 -3.07
CA LEU A 115 7.62 -2.15 -2.16
C LEU A 115 8.24 -0.89 -2.77
N ILE A 116 8.19 0.22 -2.03
CA ILE A 116 8.88 1.48 -2.34
C ILE A 116 10.05 1.64 -1.37
N GLY A 117 11.21 2.09 -1.85
CA GLY A 117 12.38 2.40 -1.00
C GLY A 117 13.17 1.18 -0.50
N GLY A 118 12.97 -0.01 -1.07
CA GLY A 118 13.92 -1.13 -0.95
C GLY A 118 15.02 -1.02 -2.01
N GLU A 119 16.14 -1.75 -1.86
CA GLU A 119 17.21 -1.78 -2.88
C GLU A 119 16.61 -2.01 -4.28
N SER A 120 16.66 -0.96 -5.09
CA SER A 120 16.22 -0.98 -6.48
C SER A 120 17.19 -1.81 -7.30
N GLN A 121 17.08 -3.13 -7.26
CA GLN A 121 17.58 -3.93 -8.38
C GLN A 121 16.68 -3.62 -9.58
N PRO A 122 17.24 -3.13 -10.71
CA PRO A 122 16.46 -2.93 -11.92
C PRO A 122 15.77 -4.25 -12.27
N ALA A 123 14.51 -4.16 -12.69
CA ALA A 123 13.75 -5.30 -13.15
C ALA A 123 14.39 -5.84 -14.44
N ASN A 124 15.42 -6.68 -14.29
CA ASN A 124 15.80 -7.61 -15.34
C ASN A 124 14.65 -8.60 -15.47
N LEU A 125 13.79 -8.33 -16.43
CA LEU A 125 12.90 -9.29 -17.09
C LEU A 125 13.78 -10.40 -17.69
N ALA A 126 14.25 -11.30 -16.83
CA ALA A 126 14.98 -12.51 -17.20
C ALA A 126 14.52 -13.64 -16.28
N ALA A 127 13.29 -14.08 -16.48
CA ALA A 127 12.88 -15.43 -16.12
C ALA A 127 12.24 -16.03 -17.37
N GLY A 128 13.09 -16.71 -18.14
CA GLY A 128 12.66 -17.55 -19.24
C GLY A 128 11.64 -18.56 -18.72
N TYR A 129 10.56 -18.70 -19.48
CA TYR A 129 9.69 -19.86 -19.42
C TYR A 129 10.51 -21.10 -19.74
N ASN A 130 10.89 -21.86 -18.71
CA ASN A 130 11.21 -23.27 -18.87
C ASN A 130 9.99 -24.05 -18.41
N ALA A 131 9.20 -24.51 -19.36
CA ALA A 131 8.25 -25.59 -19.17
C ALA A 131 8.95 -26.88 -19.63
N GLU A 132 9.17 -27.79 -18.68
CA GLU A 132 9.16 -29.23 -18.95
C GLU A 132 7.75 -29.75 -18.66
#